data_AF-A0A822WDN4-F1
#
_entry.id   AF-A0A822WDN4-F1
#
_cell.length_a   1.000
_cell.length_b   1.000
_cell.length_c   1.000
_cell.angle_alpha   90.00
_cell.angle_beta   90.00
_cell.angle_gamma   90.00
#
_symmetry.space_group_name_H-M   'P 1'
#
loop_
_entity.id
_entity.type
_entity.pdbx_description
1 polymer ?
#
loop_
_entity_poly.entity_id
_entity_poly.type
_entity_poly.pdbx_seq_one_letter_code
_entity_poly.pdbx_strand_id
1 'polypeptide(L)' 'MSRKWVNETLGEPLRSAPPYTVMNKDYGWTDLYEVKDHDIPTSMQINYDLEDRVRSVTFMPTSELRW' A
#
# COMPACT_ATOMS: atom_id res chain seq x y z
N MET A 1 -5.79 -5.33 10.30
CA MET A 1 -6.79 -4.46 9.62
C MET A 1 -7.05 -5.06 8.25
N SER A 2 -8.30 -5.12 7.78
CA SER A 2 -8.60 -5.66 6.44
C SER A 2 -8.46 -4.57 5.38
N ARG A 3 -8.11 -4.96 4.14
CA ARG A 3 -8.05 -4.05 2.99
C ARG A 3 -9.33 -3.23 2.80
N LYS A 4 -10.49 -3.86 3.02
CA LYS A 4 -11.79 -3.17 2.96
C LYS A 4 -11.88 -2.01 3.97
N TRP A 5 -11.51 -2.26 5.23
CA TRP A 5 -11.53 -1.22 6.26
C TRP A 5 -10.55 -0.08 5.95
N VAL A 6 -9.38 -0.41 5.39
CA VAL A 6 -8.39 0.58 4.98
C VAL A 6 -8.93 1.48 3.88
N ASN A 7 -9.54 0.91 2.83
CA ASN A 7 -10.18 1.68 1.77
C ASN A 7 -11.36 2.53 2.26
N GLU A 8 -12.14 2.04 3.22
CA GLU A 8 -13.23 2.82 3.82
C GLU A 8 -12.70 4.00 4.66
N THR A 9 -11.54 3.84 5.30
CA THR A 9 -10.95 4.83 6.20
C THR A 9 -10.12 5.88 5.45
N LEU A 10 -9.33 5.45 4.46
CA LEU A 10 -8.39 6.28 3.72
C LEU A 10 -8.92 6.73 2.35
N GLY A 11 -10.00 6.11 1.87
CA GLY A 11 -10.52 6.30 0.52
C GLY A 11 -9.87 5.35 -0.49
N GLU A 12 -10.03 5.67 -1.77
CA GLU A 12 -9.47 4.86 -2.85
C GLU A 12 -7.95 5.04 -2.94
N PRO A 13 -7.20 3.93 -3.10
CA PRO A 13 -5.76 4.00 -3.32
C PRO A 13 -5.45 4.67 -4.66
N LEU A 14 -4.34 5.42 -4.70
CA LEU A 14 -3.83 6.02 -5.92
C LEU A 14 -3.42 4.95 -6.93
N ARG A 15 -2.83 3.86 -6.44
CA ARG A 15 -2.47 2.67 -7.22
C ARG A 15 -2.63 1.42 -6.39
N SER A 16 -2.99 0.33 -7.04
CA SER A 16 -3.06 -1.00 -6.44
C SER A 16 -2.35 -2.02 -7.32
N ALA A 17 -1.52 -2.85 -6.72
CA ALA A 17 -0.94 -4.02 -7.37
C ALA A 17 -1.63 -5.30 -6.85
N PRO A 18 -2.08 -6.20 -7.75
CA PRO A 18 -2.68 -7.46 -7.35
C PRO A 18 -1.64 -8.38 -6.70
N PRO A 19 -2.08 -9.42 -5.96
CA PRO A 19 -1.20 -10.45 -5.41
C PRO A 19 -0.39 -11.11 -6.53
N TYR A 20 0.86 -11.39 -6.25
CA TYR A 20 1.77 -11.99 -7.20
C TYR A 20 2.76 -12.92 -6.50
N THR A 21 3.25 -13.92 -7.23
CA THR A 21 4.21 -14.89 -6.72
C THR A 21 5.55 -14.68 -7.41
N VAL A 22 6.62 -14.51 -6.62
CA VAL A 22 8.00 -14.45 -7.12
C VAL A 22 8.81 -15.52 -6.43
N MET A 23 9.50 -16.37 -7.21
CA MET A 23 10.38 -17.42 -6.68
C MET A 23 9.74 -18.26 -5.54
N ASN A 24 8.48 -18.70 -5.74
CA ASN A 24 7.68 -19.46 -4.77
C ASN A 24 7.32 -18.72 -3.48
N LYS A 25 7.43 -17.39 -3.47
CA LYS A 25 6.97 -16.56 -2.37
C LYS A 25 5.77 -15.74 -2.83
N ASP A 26 4.67 -15.94 -2.12
CA ASP A 26 3.43 -15.23 -2.39
C ASP A 26 3.44 -13.87 -1.68
N TYR A 27 3.11 -12.85 -2.45
CA TYR A 27 2.91 -11.49 -1.99
C TYR A 27 1.43 -11.15 -2.18
N GLY A 28 0.81 -10.62 -1.12
CA GLY A 28 -0.57 -10.14 -1.19
C GLY A 28 -0.68 -8.84 -1.96
N TRP A 29 -1.83 -8.17 -1.83
CA TRP A 29 -2.03 -6.87 -2.44
C TRP A 29 -1.00 -5.85 -1.97
N THR A 30 -0.76 -4.85 -2.81
CA THR A 30 -0.07 -3.62 -2.39
C THR A 30 -0.92 -2.44 -2.81
N ASP A 31 -1.30 -1.59 -1.86
CA ASP A 31 -2.00 -0.33 -2.14
C ASP A 31 -1.09 0.85 -1.82
N LEU A 32 -1.15 1.87 -2.68
CA LEU A 32 -0.38 3.10 -2.55
C LEU A 32 -1.34 4.27 -2.34
N TYR A 33 -1.08 5.07 -1.32
CA TYR A 33 -1.80 6.29 -0.97
C TYR A 33 -0.86 7.48 -0.96
N GLU A 34 -1.39 8.66 -1.20
CA GLU A 34 -0.68 9.91 -0.97
C GLU A 34 -1.07 10.47 0.40
N VAL A 35 -0.08 10.81 1.22
CA VAL A 35 -0.32 11.48 2.49
C VAL A 35 -0.42 12.97 2.23
N LYS A 36 -1.62 13.52 2.39
CA LYS A 36 -1.90 14.95 2.23
C LYS A 36 -1.37 15.73 3.44
N ASP A 37 -1.22 17.04 3.27
CA ASP A 37 -0.90 18.00 4.35
C ASP A 37 0.53 17.90 4.92
N HIS A 38 1.48 17.37 4.13
CA HIS A 38 2.91 17.44 4.44
C HIS A 38 3.66 18.33 3.44
N ASP A 39 4.61 19.14 3.94
CA ASP A 39 5.49 19.97 3.10
C ASP A 39 6.34 19.13 2.13
N ILE A 40 6.64 17.88 2.50
CA ILE A 40 7.33 16.90 1.67
C ILE A 40 6.30 15.91 1.15
N PRO A 41 6.09 15.82 -0.18
CA PRO A 41 5.21 14.82 -0.77
C PRO A 41 5.60 13.42 -0.30
N THR A 42 4.72 12.78 0.46
CA THR A 42 4.97 11.49 1.09
C THR A 42 3.96 10.48 0.57
N SER A 43 4.47 9.36 0.07
CA SER A 43 3.68 8.22 -0.35
C SER A 43 3.61 7.20 0.80
N MET A 44 2.42 6.65 1.01
CA MET A 44 2.17 5.57 1.95
C MET A 44 1.86 4.29 1.19
N GLN A 45 2.72 3.30 1.32
CA GLN A 45 2.54 1.98 0.75
C GLN A 45 2.07 1.00 1.83
N ILE A 46 0.94 0.34 1.59
CA ILE A 46 0.37 -0.67 2.45
C ILE A 46 0.50 -2.02 1.74
N ASN A 47 1.28 -2.93 2.32
CA ASN A 47 1.37 -4.30 1.84
C ASN A 47 0.42 -5.18 2.64
N TYR A 48 -0.34 -6.02 1.94
CA TYR A 48 -1.25 -6.98 2.52
C TYR A 48 -0.66 -8.38 2.46
N ASP A 49 -1.12 -9.25 3.34
CA ASP A 49 -0.92 -10.70 3.22
C ASP A 49 -1.96 -11.33 2.27
N LEU A 50 -1.95 -12.66 2.18
CA LEU A 50 -2.86 -13.42 1.32
C LEU A 50 -4.30 -13.45 1.83
N GLU A 51 -4.54 -13.04 3.08
CA GLU A 51 -5.87 -12.93 3.69
C GLU A 51 -6.40 -11.49 3.62
N ASP A 52 -5.81 -10.64 2.77
CA ASP A 52 -6.11 -9.22 2.61
C ASP A 52 -5.98 -8.42 3.92
N ARG A 53 -5.08 -8.84 4.82
CA ARG A 53 -4.79 -8.14 6.06
C ARG A 53 -3.52 -7.33 5.93
N VAL A 54 -3.54 -6.13 6.51
CA VAL A 54 -2.36 -5.24 6.55
C VAL A 54 -1.20 -5.96 7.22
N ARG A 55 -0.13 -6.18 6.46
CA ARG A 55 1.11 -6.80 6.91
C ARG A 55 2.14 -5.75 7.29
N SER A 56 2.27 -4.69 6.50
CA SER A 56 3.21 -3.59 6.75
C SER A 56 2.74 -2.30 6.12
N VAL A 57 3.06 -1.18 6.76
CA VAL A 57 2.85 0.17 6.22
C VAL A 57 4.22 0.85 6.11
N THR A 58 4.51 1.39 4.95
CA THR A 58 5.78 2.08 4.66
C THR A 58 5.48 3.51 4.22
N PHE A 59 6.16 4.48 4.81
CA PHE A 59 6.12 5.87 4.40
C PHE A 59 7.44 6.20 3.71
N MET A 60 7.37 6.81 2.54
CA MET A 60 8.55 7.24 1.78
C MET A 60 8.26 8.54 1.02
N PRO A 61 9.26 9.40 0.79
CA PRO A 61 9.08 10.54 -0.10
C PRO A 61 8.62 10.08 -1.47
N THR A 62 7.67 10.79 -2.09
CA THR A 62 7.16 10.45 -3.43
C THR A 62 8.28 10.48 -4.48
N SER A 63 9.37 11.21 -4.24
CA SER A 63 10.57 11.19 -5.09
C SER A 63 11.34 9.86 -5.08
N GLU A 64 11.24 9.08 -4.01
CA GLU A 64 11.91 7.78 -3.86
C GLU A 64 11.03 6.60 -4.28
N LEU A 65 9.74 6.83 -4.49
CA LEU A 65 8.79 5.82 -4.90
C LEU A 65 9.21 5.20 -6.25
N ARG A 66 9.48 3.89 -6.23
CA ARG A 66 9.71 3.06 -7.42
C ARG A 66 8.55 2.08 -7.50
N TRP A 67 7.58 2.40 -8.37
CA TRP A 67 6.39 1.61 -8.62
C TRP A 67 6.38 1.12 -10.07
#